data_AF-A0A6N8KXV5-F1
#
_entry.id   AF-A0A6N8KXV5-F1
#
_cell.length_a   1.000
_cell.length_b   1.000
_cell.length_c   1.000
_cell.angle_alpha   90.00
_cell.angle_beta   90.00
_cell.angle_gamma   90.00
#
_symmetry.space_group_name_H-M   'P 1'
#
loop_
_entity.id
_entity.type
_entity.pdbx_description
1 polymer ?
#
loop_
_entity_poly.entity_id
_entity_poly.type
_entity_poly.pdbx_seq_one_letter_code
_entity_poly.pdbx_strand_id
1 'polypeptide(L)'
;MNSYKMNTQMKSLKIGLATVALALCTVAVQAQEKQHSDPNVRAGEKALLDGDFKTAATQFEKALPTSGSDPDVVYLLGYSQFQNGEYKKAIASFNKVISLDAKNVHAYYYKAKANNNIAVDRKLKLKETDREALLKSAVADYTKAIAINANDAKLYQNRAIAYRDLGILTGTSSSSNYNKATATDAYNKAVTDYEKVLSYDASRKDIQTEVKKAKVYRDNLK
;
A
#
# COMPACT_ATOMS: atom_id res chain seq x y z
N MET A 1 -13.90 -2.55 79.59
CA MET A 1 -13.37 -3.85 79.13
C MET A 1 -14.37 -4.47 78.18
N ASN A 2 -13.94 -4.72 76.94
CA ASN A 2 -14.40 -5.73 75.96
C ASN A 2 -15.90 -5.89 75.65
N SER A 3 -16.39 -6.14 74.43
CA SER A 3 -15.97 -5.95 73.03
C SER A 3 -16.96 -6.80 72.17
N TYR A 4 -17.15 -6.44 70.89
CA TYR A 4 -17.63 -7.30 69.78
C TYR A 4 -19.12 -7.76 69.80
N LYS A 5 -19.95 -7.70 68.73
CA LYS A 5 -19.79 -7.59 67.27
C LYS A 5 -21.07 -6.94 66.69
N MET A 6 -20.95 -5.87 65.90
CA MET A 6 -21.98 -5.48 64.93
C MET A 6 -21.69 -6.22 63.61
N ASN A 7 -22.66 -7.02 63.16
CA ASN A 7 -22.62 -7.77 61.91
C ASN A 7 -23.22 -6.91 60.80
N THR A 8 -22.39 -6.16 60.07
CA THR A 8 -22.83 -5.37 58.92
C THR A 8 -22.79 -6.26 57.68
N GLN A 9 -23.95 -6.79 57.27
CA GLN A 9 -24.05 -7.42 55.95
C GLN A 9 -23.97 -6.36 54.86
N MET A 10 -22.87 -6.35 54.12
CA MET A 10 -22.76 -5.71 52.81
C MET A 10 -23.80 -6.35 51.88
N LYS A 11 -24.86 -5.60 51.56
CA LYS A 11 -25.69 -5.89 50.39
C LYS A 11 -24.80 -5.66 49.16
N SER A 12 -24.38 -6.76 48.54
CA SER A 12 -23.68 -6.78 47.26
C SER A 12 -24.45 -5.97 46.23
N LEU A 13 -23.86 -4.86 45.79
CA LEU A 13 -24.32 -4.07 44.67
C LEU A 13 -24.14 -4.90 43.40
N LYS A 14 -25.21 -5.56 42.93
CA LYS A 14 -25.25 -6.16 41.59
C LYS A 14 -25.29 -5.01 40.58
N ILE A 15 -24.15 -4.41 40.30
CA ILE A 15 -23.97 -3.55 39.13
C ILE A 15 -24.16 -4.49 37.93
N GLY A 16 -25.30 -4.37 37.26
CA GLY A 16 -25.70 -5.27 36.19
C GLY A 16 -24.67 -5.28 35.08
N LEU A 17 -24.18 -6.46 34.70
CA LEU A 17 -23.38 -6.69 33.49
C LEU A 17 -24.04 -6.09 32.23
N ALA A 18 -25.36 -5.89 32.26
CA ALA A 18 -26.13 -5.27 31.17
C ALA A 18 -25.84 -3.77 30.96
N THR A 19 -25.57 -2.98 32.02
CA THR A 19 -25.30 -1.54 31.85
C THR A 19 -23.87 -1.26 31.39
N VAL A 20 -22.91 -2.11 31.75
CA VAL A 20 -21.52 -2.02 31.26
C VAL A 20 -21.44 -2.44 29.79
N ALA A 21 -22.18 -3.48 29.38
CA ALA A 21 -22.24 -3.90 27.98
C ALA A 21 -22.87 -2.84 27.07
N LEU A 22 -23.96 -2.18 27.50
CA LEU A 22 -24.60 -1.11 26.73
C LEU A 22 -23.69 0.13 26.63
N ALA A 23 -23.00 0.49 27.73
CA ALA A 23 -22.01 1.58 27.72
C ALA A 23 -20.85 1.27 26.75
N LEU A 24 -20.29 0.05 26.80
CA LEU A 24 -19.21 -0.39 25.90
C LEU A 24 -19.65 -0.41 24.42
N CYS A 25 -20.88 -0.81 24.13
CA CYS A 25 -21.44 -0.72 22.78
C CYS A 25 -21.59 0.75 22.32
N THR A 26 -22.02 1.65 23.20
CA THR A 26 -22.15 3.08 22.84
C THR A 26 -20.82 3.78 22.61
N VAL A 27 -19.76 3.50 23.40
CA VAL A 27 -18.42 4.07 23.12
C VAL A 27 -17.77 3.47 21.87
N ALA A 28 -18.01 2.20 21.56
CA ALA A 28 -17.50 1.60 20.32
C ALA A 28 -18.20 2.18 19.07
N VAL A 29 -19.52 2.34 19.11
CA VAL A 29 -20.29 2.98 18.03
C VAL A 29 -19.96 4.47 17.92
N GLN A 30 -19.82 5.18 19.04
CA GLN A 30 -19.35 6.57 19.04
C GLN A 30 -17.90 6.72 18.58
N ALA A 31 -17.03 5.73 18.81
CA ALA A 31 -15.65 5.75 18.29
C ALA A 31 -15.62 5.53 16.77
N GLN A 32 -16.53 4.73 16.24
CA GLN A 32 -16.63 4.43 14.80
C GLN A 32 -17.37 5.53 14.01
N GLU A 33 -18.43 6.14 14.57
CA GLU A 33 -19.12 7.30 13.97
C GLU A 33 -18.34 8.61 14.08
N LYS A 34 -17.44 8.73 15.07
CA LYS A 34 -16.57 9.91 15.22
C LYS A 34 -15.38 9.90 14.26
N GLN A 35 -15.14 8.80 13.54
CA GLN A 35 -13.93 8.61 12.73
C GLN A 35 -13.83 9.58 11.54
N HIS A 36 -14.93 10.18 11.07
CA HIS A 36 -14.90 11.24 10.04
C HIS A 36 -15.81 12.43 10.38
N SER A 37 -15.74 12.95 11.62
CA SER A 37 -16.41 14.23 11.94
C SER A 37 -15.72 15.44 11.31
N ASP A 38 -14.50 15.28 10.82
CA ASP A 38 -13.75 16.35 10.16
C ASP A 38 -14.40 16.70 8.81
N PRO A 39 -14.84 17.96 8.62
CA PRO A 39 -15.50 18.38 7.38
C PRO A 39 -14.60 18.24 6.15
N ASN A 40 -13.28 18.37 6.31
CA ASN A 40 -12.34 18.19 5.20
C ASN A 40 -12.19 16.71 4.84
N VAL A 41 -12.29 15.78 5.80
CA VAL A 41 -12.28 14.34 5.46
C VAL A 41 -13.51 13.98 4.64
N ARG A 42 -14.70 14.41 5.06
CA ARG A 42 -15.95 14.20 4.29
C ARG A 42 -15.89 14.84 2.90
N ALA A 43 -15.35 16.06 2.81
CA ALA A 43 -15.18 16.74 1.52
C ALA A 43 -14.17 16.00 0.62
N GLY A 44 -13.10 15.44 1.20
CA GLY A 44 -12.11 14.64 0.49
C GLY A 44 -12.70 13.33 -0.04
N GLU A 45 -13.47 12.62 0.78
CA GLU A 45 -14.17 11.39 0.39
C GLU A 45 -15.17 11.65 -0.73
N LYS A 46 -15.97 12.72 -0.62
CA LYS A 46 -16.88 13.13 -1.68
C LYS A 46 -16.13 13.41 -2.98
N ALA A 47 -15.06 14.20 -2.92
CA ALA A 47 -14.24 14.50 -4.10
C ALA A 47 -13.62 13.23 -4.71
N LEU A 48 -13.25 12.25 -3.88
CA LEU A 48 -12.73 10.96 -4.32
C LEU A 48 -13.79 10.12 -5.04
N LEU A 49 -15.05 10.13 -4.55
CA LEU A 49 -16.18 9.51 -5.23
C LEU A 49 -16.50 10.19 -6.57
N ASP A 50 -16.34 11.52 -6.64
CA ASP A 50 -16.50 12.31 -7.86
C ASP A 50 -15.31 12.14 -8.84
N GLY A 51 -14.26 11.42 -8.44
CA GLY A 51 -13.03 11.22 -9.23
C GLY A 51 -12.12 12.46 -9.28
N ASP A 52 -12.43 13.51 -8.53
CA ASP A 52 -11.59 14.71 -8.40
C ASP A 52 -10.48 14.47 -7.37
N PHE A 53 -9.47 13.71 -7.81
CA PHE A 53 -8.33 13.33 -6.97
C PHE A 53 -7.50 14.53 -6.49
N LYS A 54 -7.48 15.62 -7.24
CA LYS A 54 -6.75 16.85 -6.86
C LYS A 54 -7.45 17.54 -5.68
N THR A 55 -8.77 17.69 -5.77
CA THR A 55 -9.55 18.24 -4.66
C THR A 55 -9.51 17.29 -3.47
N ALA A 56 -9.65 15.97 -3.69
CA ALA A 56 -9.57 14.99 -2.62
C ALA A 56 -8.26 15.09 -1.84
N ALA A 57 -7.11 15.10 -2.53
CA ALA A 57 -5.80 15.27 -1.91
C ALA A 57 -5.71 16.59 -1.10
N THR A 58 -6.22 17.70 -1.66
CA THR A 58 -6.22 19.00 -0.98
C THR A 58 -7.03 18.96 0.33
N GLN A 59 -8.20 18.32 0.33
CA GLN A 59 -9.04 18.24 1.52
C GLN A 59 -8.44 17.30 2.57
N PHE A 60 -7.90 16.15 2.17
CA PHE A 60 -7.20 15.27 3.11
C PHE A 60 -5.94 15.91 3.69
N GLU A 61 -5.19 16.71 2.92
CA GLU A 61 -4.06 17.50 3.44
C GLU A 61 -4.51 18.47 4.54
N LYS A 62 -5.65 19.15 4.37
CA LYS A 62 -6.25 20.02 5.39
C LYS A 62 -6.72 19.28 6.64
N ALA A 63 -7.08 18.00 6.50
CA ALA A 63 -7.49 17.15 7.61
C ALA A 63 -6.32 16.58 8.42
N LEU A 64 -5.07 16.68 7.93
CA LEU A 64 -3.91 16.09 8.63
C LEU A 64 -3.67 16.60 10.07
N PRO A 65 -3.93 17.86 10.45
CA PRO A 65 -3.73 18.32 11.82
C PRO A 65 -4.60 17.57 12.86
N THR A 66 -5.79 17.14 12.47
CA THR A 66 -6.82 16.52 13.32
C THR A 66 -6.92 15.01 13.11
N SER A 67 -6.66 14.56 11.88
CA SER A 67 -6.86 13.17 11.44
C SER A 67 -5.56 12.50 10.98
N GLY A 68 -4.41 13.15 11.18
CA GLY A 68 -3.13 12.66 10.68
C GLY A 68 -2.57 11.41 11.37
N SER A 69 -3.16 10.97 12.48
CA SER A 69 -2.86 9.67 13.11
C SER A 69 -3.79 8.55 12.66
N ASP A 70 -4.82 8.85 11.87
CA ASP A 70 -5.70 7.86 11.28
C ASP A 70 -5.05 7.30 9.99
N PRO A 71 -4.65 6.01 9.96
CA PRO A 71 -4.03 5.42 8.78
C PRO A 71 -4.96 5.42 7.56
N ASP A 72 -6.28 5.36 7.74
CA ASP A 72 -7.24 5.34 6.62
C ASP A 72 -7.30 6.71 5.93
N VAL A 73 -7.35 7.81 6.70
CA VAL A 73 -7.32 9.16 6.14
C VAL A 73 -6.00 9.44 5.43
N VAL A 74 -4.88 9.03 6.02
CA VAL A 74 -3.54 9.19 5.40
C VAL A 74 -3.41 8.30 4.15
N TYR A 75 -4.04 7.12 4.14
CA TYR A 75 -4.10 6.26 2.96
C TYR A 75 -4.91 6.90 1.84
N LEU A 76 -6.10 7.45 2.13
CA LEU A 76 -6.93 8.15 1.14
C LEU A 76 -6.20 9.37 0.57
N LEU A 77 -5.44 10.09 1.38
CA LEU A 77 -4.53 11.14 0.90
C LEU A 77 -3.50 10.57 -0.09
N GLY A 78 -2.77 9.53 0.30
CA GLY A 78 -1.75 8.90 -0.54
C GLY A 78 -2.32 8.36 -1.85
N TYR A 79 -3.50 7.75 -1.79
CA TYR A 79 -4.23 7.26 -2.97
C TYR A 79 -4.65 8.41 -3.89
N SER A 80 -5.19 9.50 -3.34
CA SER A 80 -5.57 10.69 -4.11
C SER A 80 -4.36 11.33 -4.78
N GLN A 81 -3.26 11.48 -4.05
CA GLN A 81 -1.99 11.96 -4.59
C GLN A 81 -1.45 11.04 -5.70
N PHE A 82 -1.54 9.73 -5.51
CA PHE A 82 -1.12 8.75 -6.53
C PHE A 82 -1.93 8.91 -7.82
N GLN A 83 -3.26 8.99 -7.71
CA GLN A 83 -4.15 9.14 -8.88
C GLN A 83 -3.98 10.52 -9.55
N ASN A 84 -3.61 11.55 -8.79
CA ASN A 84 -3.25 12.86 -9.34
C ASN A 84 -1.82 12.92 -9.93
N GLY A 85 -1.09 11.81 -9.97
CA GLY A 85 0.28 11.75 -10.50
C GLY A 85 1.36 12.34 -9.57
N GLU A 86 1.00 12.72 -8.35
CA GLU A 86 1.90 13.28 -7.33
C GLU A 86 2.68 12.17 -6.60
N TYR A 87 3.35 11.30 -7.35
CA TYR A 87 3.93 10.05 -6.85
C TYR A 87 4.88 10.22 -5.67
N LYS A 88 5.70 11.29 -5.66
CA LYS A 88 6.62 11.57 -4.54
C LYS A 88 5.88 11.85 -3.23
N LYS A 89 4.79 12.63 -3.29
CA LYS A 89 3.95 12.89 -2.10
C LYS A 89 3.20 11.62 -1.69
N ALA A 90 2.66 10.88 -2.66
CA ALA A 90 1.99 9.62 -2.40
C ALA A 90 2.89 8.64 -1.64
N ILE A 91 4.17 8.50 -2.03
CA ILE A 91 5.15 7.68 -1.32
C ILE A 91 5.33 8.13 0.14
N ALA A 92 5.40 9.43 0.41
CA ALA A 92 5.50 9.95 1.78
C ALA A 92 4.25 9.60 2.61
N SER A 93 3.06 9.76 2.02
CA SER A 93 1.79 9.38 2.65
C SER A 93 1.74 7.88 2.94
N PHE A 94 2.08 7.02 1.98
CA PHE A 94 2.09 5.56 2.20
C PHE A 94 3.15 5.11 3.20
N ASN A 95 4.32 5.76 3.26
CA ASN A 95 5.29 5.49 4.33
C ASN A 95 4.70 5.80 5.71
N LYS A 96 3.93 6.89 5.82
CA LYS A 96 3.22 7.23 7.06
C LYS A 96 2.14 6.19 7.40
N VAL A 97 1.36 5.73 6.42
CA VAL A 97 0.43 4.60 6.63
C VAL A 97 1.17 3.37 7.15
N ILE A 98 2.28 2.97 6.52
CA ILE A 98 3.09 1.82 6.94
C ILE A 98 3.64 1.99 8.37
N SER A 99 3.94 3.21 8.80
CA SER A 99 4.38 3.48 10.18
C SER A 99 3.26 3.37 11.21
N LEU A 100 2.02 3.62 10.81
CA LEU A 100 0.82 3.53 11.66
C LEU A 100 0.23 2.10 11.66
N ASP A 101 0.26 1.45 10.50
CA ASP A 101 -0.18 0.08 10.26
C ASP A 101 0.83 -0.65 9.36
N ALA A 102 1.74 -1.38 10.01
CA ALA A 102 2.79 -2.13 9.33
C ALA A 102 2.28 -3.34 8.53
N LYS A 103 1.00 -3.71 8.64
CA LYS A 103 0.37 -4.81 7.89
C LYS A 103 -0.52 -4.31 6.74
N ASN A 104 -0.52 -3.02 6.46
CA ASN A 104 -1.34 -2.45 5.40
C ASN A 104 -0.84 -2.87 4.00
N VAL A 105 -1.49 -3.86 3.39
CA VAL A 105 -1.14 -4.38 2.05
C VAL A 105 -1.24 -3.29 0.98
N HIS A 106 -2.27 -2.46 1.05
CA HIS A 106 -2.53 -1.43 0.05
C HIS A 106 -1.46 -0.33 0.08
N ALA A 107 -0.98 0.07 1.25
CA ALA A 107 0.09 1.05 1.37
C ALA A 107 1.39 0.55 0.73
N TYR A 108 1.78 -0.70 0.98
CA TYR A 108 2.93 -1.32 0.29
C TYR A 108 2.72 -1.39 -1.23
N TYR A 109 1.54 -1.83 -1.66
CA TYR A 109 1.18 -1.93 -3.08
C TYR A 109 1.29 -0.59 -3.82
N TYR A 110 0.62 0.46 -3.31
CA TYR A 110 0.61 1.75 -4.00
C TYR A 110 1.94 2.50 -3.87
N LYS A 111 2.68 2.33 -2.78
CA LYS A 111 4.06 2.83 -2.67
C LYS A 111 4.97 2.19 -3.73
N ALA A 112 4.91 0.86 -3.87
CA ALA A 112 5.68 0.15 -4.90
C ALA A 112 5.32 0.62 -6.30
N LYS A 113 4.02 0.78 -6.57
CA LYS A 113 3.52 1.28 -7.86
C LYS A 113 3.98 2.71 -8.13
N ALA A 114 3.97 3.58 -7.13
CA ALA A 114 4.47 4.96 -7.25
C ALA A 114 5.97 5.00 -7.57
N ASN A 115 6.78 4.19 -6.87
CA ASN A 115 8.22 4.07 -7.14
C ASN A 115 8.49 3.58 -8.57
N ASN A 116 7.78 2.55 -9.02
CA ASN A 116 7.92 2.04 -10.39
C ASN A 116 7.52 3.09 -11.44
N ASN A 117 6.43 3.85 -11.22
CA ASN A 117 6.03 4.95 -12.11
C ASN A 117 7.10 6.04 -12.22
N ILE A 118 7.69 6.47 -11.10
CA ILE A 118 8.80 7.44 -11.11
C ILE A 118 10.01 6.86 -11.86
N ALA A 119 10.34 5.59 -11.62
CA ALA A 119 11.51 4.96 -12.20
C ALA A 119 11.43 4.83 -13.74
N VAL A 120 10.24 4.61 -14.30
CA VAL A 120 10.04 4.47 -15.75
C VAL A 120 9.71 5.79 -16.45
N ASP A 121 9.42 6.86 -15.71
CA ASP A 121 9.16 8.17 -16.30
C ASP A 121 10.44 8.79 -16.88
N ARG A 122 10.51 8.80 -18.21
CA ARG A 122 11.63 9.37 -18.96
C ARG A 122 11.69 10.91 -18.85
N LYS A 123 10.57 11.57 -18.54
CA LYS A 123 10.51 13.04 -18.41
C LYS A 123 11.27 13.53 -17.19
N LEU A 124 11.40 12.71 -16.14
CA LEU A 124 12.06 13.07 -14.88
C LEU A 124 13.59 13.11 -14.97
N LYS A 125 14.21 12.69 -16.09
CA LYS A 125 15.67 12.73 -16.32
C LYS A 125 16.51 12.22 -15.13
N LEU A 126 16.03 11.17 -14.46
CA LEU A 126 16.72 10.55 -13.32
C LEU A 126 17.98 9.82 -13.80
N LYS A 127 18.98 9.74 -12.92
CA LYS A 127 20.15 8.87 -13.13
C LYS A 127 19.70 7.42 -13.14
N GLU A 128 20.39 6.59 -13.92
CA GLU A 128 20.10 5.16 -14.00
C GLU A 128 20.18 4.49 -12.61
N THR A 129 21.14 4.91 -11.76
CA THR A 129 21.27 4.46 -10.36
C THR A 129 20.03 4.75 -9.51
N ASP A 130 19.41 5.92 -9.71
CA ASP A 130 18.21 6.30 -8.97
C ASP A 130 16.99 5.51 -9.47
N ARG A 131 16.90 5.29 -10.79
CA ARG A 131 15.86 4.43 -11.38
C ARG A 131 15.96 3.00 -10.87
N GLU A 132 17.18 2.46 -10.82
CA GLU A 132 17.42 1.11 -10.32
C GLU A 132 17.04 0.99 -8.83
N ALA A 133 17.41 1.97 -8.01
CA ALA A 133 17.05 2.00 -6.59
C ALA A 133 15.52 2.03 -6.39
N LEU A 134 14.81 2.83 -7.18
CA LEU A 134 13.34 2.89 -7.15
C LEU A 134 12.70 1.56 -7.58
N LEU A 135 13.21 0.91 -8.62
CA LEU A 135 12.70 -0.40 -9.07
C LEU A 135 12.96 -1.50 -8.04
N LYS A 136 14.15 -1.53 -7.42
CA LYS A 136 14.45 -2.44 -6.31
C LYS A 136 13.55 -2.18 -5.11
N SER A 137 13.30 -0.92 -4.77
CA SER A 137 12.35 -0.57 -3.71
C SER A 137 10.93 -1.03 -4.03
N ALA A 138 10.48 -0.90 -5.28
CA ALA A 138 9.16 -1.38 -5.70
C ALA A 138 9.04 -2.91 -5.56
N VAL A 139 10.06 -3.65 -6.02
CA VAL A 139 10.12 -5.12 -5.85
C VAL A 139 10.07 -5.53 -4.38
N ALA A 140 10.81 -4.83 -3.51
CA ALA A 140 10.84 -5.12 -2.08
C ALA A 140 9.48 -4.87 -1.41
N ASP A 141 8.82 -3.74 -1.72
CA ASP A 141 7.52 -3.40 -1.15
C ASP A 141 6.41 -4.36 -1.68
N TYR A 142 6.42 -4.74 -2.96
CA TYR A 142 5.51 -5.80 -3.44
C TYR A 142 5.76 -7.14 -2.75
N THR A 143 7.01 -7.49 -2.45
CA THR A 143 7.34 -8.72 -1.73
C THR A 143 6.78 -8.71 -0.32
N LYS A 144 6.83 -7.55 0.37
CA LYS A 144 6.16 -7.38 1.67
C LYS A 144 4.64 -7.51 1.55
N ALA A 145 4.03 -6.88 0.54
CA ALA A 145 2.59 -6.99 0.29
C ALA A 145 2.17 -8.45 0.05
N ILE A 146 2.93 -9.21 -0.74
CA ILE A 146 2.69 -10.64 -1.01
C ILE A 146 2.85 -11.48 0.26
N ALA A 147 3.82 -11.17 1.12
CA ALA A 147 3.99 -11.88 2.38
C ALA A 147 2.78 -11.70 3.32
N ILE A 148 2.06 -10.57 3.21
CA ILE A 148 0.84 -10.32 3.99
C ILE A 148 -0.39 -10.93 3.30
N ASN A 149 -0.50 -10.80 1.96
CA ASN A 149 -1.60 -11.37 1.18
C ASN A 149 -1.07 -12.11 -0.06
N ALA A 150 -0.81 -13.41 0.09
CA ALA A 150 -0.21 -14.24 -0.96
C ALA A 150 -1.20 -14.65 -2.08
N ASN A 151 -2.49 -14.38 -1.93
CA ASN A 151 -3.51 -14.83 -2.90
C ASN A 151 -3.99 -13.71 -3.84
N ASP A 152 -3.41 -12.52 -3.76
CA ASP A 152 -3.75 -11.40 -4.66
C ASP A 152 -2.88 -11.43 -5.92
N ALA A 153 -3.48 -11.86 -7.03
CA ALA A 153 -2.85 -11.90 -8.35
C ALA A 153 -2.29 -10.53 -8.79
N LYS A 154 -2.88 -9.41 -8.36
CA LYS A 154 -2.41 -8.07 -8.72
C LYS A 154 -1.01 -7.81 -8.18
N LEU A 155 -0.68 -8.33 -7.00
CA LEU A 155 0.64 -8.12 -6.40
C LEU A 155 1.74 -8.80 -7.21
N TYR A 156 1.52 -10.05 -7.63
CA TYR A 156 2.44 -10.78 -8.51
C TYR A 156 2.55 -10.10 -9.88
N GLN A 157 1.42 -9.74 -10.49
CA GLN A 157 1.43 -9.05 -11.79
C GLN A 157 2.25 -7.76 -11.74
N ASN A 158 2.09 -6.94 -10.69
CA ASN A 158 2.80 -5.67 -10.60
C ASN A 158 4.27 -5.85 -10.16
N ARG A 159 4.61 -6.89 -9.38
CA ARG A 159 6.00 -7.23 -9.09
C ARG A 159 6.72 -7.76 -10.33
N ALA A 160 6.04 -8.55 -11.16
CA ALA A 160 6.56 -8.99 -12.47
C ALA A 160 6.88 -7.80 -13.39
N ILE A 161 6.00 -6.80 -13.43
CA ILE A 161 6.23 -5.54 -14.15
C ILE A 161 7.49 -4.84 -13.63
N ALA A 162 7.63 -4.69 -12.31
CA ALA A 162 8.82 -4.06 -11.72
C ALA A 162 10.11 -4.84 -12.03
N TYR A 163 10.07 -6.17 -12.01
CA TYR A 163 11.18 -7.02 -12.42
C TYR A 163 11.51 -6.86 -13.92
N ARG A 164 10.49 -6.84 -14.80
CA ARG A 164 10.69 -6.61 -16.24
C ARG A 164 11.36 -5.26 -16.48
N ASP A 165 10.88 -4.20 -15.82
CA ASP A 165 11.44 -2.85 -15.99
C ASP A 165 12.87 -2.77 -15.45
N LEU A 166 13.18 -3.49 -14.36
CA LEU A 166 14.57 -3.64 -13.87
C LEU A 166 15.44 -4.37 -14.89
N GLY A 167 14.93 -5.45 -15.49
CA GLY A 167 15.62 -6.19 -16.54
C GLY A 167 15.86 -5.37 -17.81
N ILE A 168 14.93 -4.48 -18.18
CA ILE A 168 15.09 -3.55 -19.30
C ILE A 168 16.19 -2.53 -18.97
N LEU A 169 16.16 -1.95 -17.77
CA LEU A 169 17.14 -0.95 -17.32
C LEU A 169 18.56 -1.54 -17.34
N THR A 170 18.76 -2.67 -16.65
CA THR A 170 20.10 -3.27 -16.52
C THR A 170 20.50 -4.12 -17.73
N GLY A 171 19.57 -4.46 -18.62
CA GLY A 171 19.83 -5.21 -19.85
C GLY A 171 20.19 -4.35 -21.06
N THR A 172 20.04 -3.02 -20.96
CA THR A 172 20.35 -2.10 -22.04
C THR A 172 21.87 -1.85 -22.10
N SER A 173 22.55 -2.34 -23.13
CA SER A 173 24.02 -2.31 -23.24
C SER A 173 24.65 -0.90 -23.23
N SER A 174 23.87 0.13 -23.57
CA SER A 174 24.30 1.53 -23.52
C SER A 174 24.02 2.21 -22.17
N SER A 175 23.32 1.55 -21.24
CA SER A 175 23.07 2.10 -19.89
C SER A 175 24.33 2.00 -19.05
N SER A 176 24.57 3.01 -18.20
CA SER A 176 25.65 2.97 -17.21
C SER A 176 25.49 1.83 -16.21
N ASN A 177 24.27 1.31 -16.06
CA ASN A 177 23.94 0.22 -15.13
C ASN A 177 23.81 -1.13 -15.84
N TYR A 178 24.41 -1.25 -17.03
CA TYR A 178 24.39 -2.51 -17.76
C TYR A 178 24.98 -3.64 -16.92
N ASN A 179 24.20 -4.69 -16.71
CA ASN A 179 24.58 -5.91 -16.05
C ASN A 179 23.72 -7.08 -16.56
N LYS A 180 24.33 -7.92 -17.41
CA LYS A 180 23.66 -9.08 -18.01
C LYS A 180 23.09 -10.05 -16.98
N ALA A 181 23.84 -10.32 -15.90
CA ALA A 181 23.42 -11.26 -14.86
C ALA A 181 22.19 -10.73 -14.11
N THR A 182 22.22 -9.46 -13.69
CA THR A 182 21.09 -8.78 -13.04
C THR A 182 19.87 -8.74 -13.96
N ALA A 183 20.06 -8.43 -15.24
CA ALA A 183 18.97 -8.39 -16.21
C ALA A 183 18.34 -9.78 -16.41
N THR A 184 19.16 -10.81 -16.56
CA THR A 184 18.72 -12.20 -16.72
C THR A 184 17.90 -12.66 -15.51
N ASP A 185 18.41 -12.40 -14.30
CA ASP A 185 17.73 -12.73 -13.05
C ASP A 185 16.38 -11.99 -12.93
N ALA A 186 16.35 -10.70 -13.25
CA ALA A 186 15.13 -9.92 -13.22
C ALA A 186 14.08 -10.46 -14.20
N TYR A 187 14.44 -10.77 -15.45
CA TYR A 187 13.49 -11.37 -16.40
C TYR A 187 13.00 -12.75 -15.97
N ASN A 188 13.87 -13.60 -15.39
CA ASN A 188 13.44 -14.90 -14.86
C ASN A 188 12.41 -14.72 -13.74
N LYS A 189 12.65 -13.80 -12.81
CA LYS A 189 11.70 -13.49 -11.73
C LYS A 189 10.39 -12.89 -12.25
N ALA A 190 10.45 -12.04 -13.29
CA ALA A 190 9.26 -11.54 -13.96
C ALA A 190 8.41 -12.66 -14.57
N VAL A 191 9.05 -13.60 -15.27
CA VAL A 191 8.39 -14.79 -15.83
C VAL A 191 7.72 -15.61 -14.72
N THR A 192 8.43 -15.90 -13.63
CA THR A 192 7.88 -16.64 -12.49
C THR A 192 6.61 -15.99 -11.93
N ASP A 193 6.64 -14.67 -11.71
CA ASP A 193 5.48 -13.95 -11.17
C ASP A 193 4.32 -13.88 -12.18
N TYR A 194 4.58 -13.73 -13.48
CA TYR A 194 3.52 -13.81 -14.50
C TYR A 194 2.93 -15.22 -14.61
N GLU A 195 3.74 -16.27 -14.53
CA GLU A 195 3.26 -17.65 -14.52
C GLU A 195 2.41 -17.93 -13.26
N LYS A 196 2.77 -17.31 -12.12
CA LYS A 196 1.93 -17.33 -10.92
C LYS A 196 0.59 -16.62 -11.13
N VAL A 197 0.54 -15.53 -11.90
CA VAL A 197 -0.74 -14.89 -12.28
C VAL A 197 -1.58 -15.82 -13.14
N LEU A 198 -0.97 -16.51 -14.11
CA LEU A 198 -1.66 -17.47 -14.97
C LEU A 198 -2.17 -18.71 -14.23
N SER A 199 -1.60 -19.04 -13.06
CA SER A 199 -2.16 -20.12 -12.23
C SER A 199 -3.45 -19.72 -11.51
N TYR A 200 -3.72 -18.41 -11.35
CA TYR A 200 -5.02 -17.90 -10.89
C TYR A 200 -6.03 -17.81 -12.03
N ASP A 201 -5.59 -17.42 -13.22
CA ASP A 201 -6.41 -17.34 -14.43
C ASP A 201 -5.58 -17.59 -15.69
N ALA A 202 -5.65 -18.82 -16.20
CA ALA A 202 -4.89 -19.25 -17.36
C ALA A 202 -5.35 -18.61 -18.68
N SER A 203 -6.54 -17.99 -18.71
CA SER A 203 -7.15 -17.41 -19.90
C SER A 203 -6.59 -16.02 -20.26
N ARG A 204 -5.80 -15.42 -19.36
CA ARG A 204 -5.23 -14.07 -19.47
C ARG A 204 -4.18 -13.96 -20.59
N LYS A 205 -4.65 -13.71 -21.81
CA LYS A 205 -3.82 -13.54 -23.01
C LYS A 205 -2.82 -12.37 -22.89
N ASP A 206 -3.19 -11.33 -22.17
CA ASP A 206 -2.31 -10.20 -21.86
C ASP A 206 -1.08 -10.67 -21.06
N ILE A 207 -1.28 -11.50 -20.04
CA ILE A 207 -0.19 -12.04 -19.23
C ILE A 207 0.64 -13.08 -19.99
N GLN A 208 0.00 -13.96 -20.77
CA GLN A 208 0.71 -14.90 -21.65
C GLN A 208 1.65 -14.16 -22.62
N THR A 209 1.23 -13.00 -23.12
CA THR A 209 2.04 -12.15 -23.99
C THR A 209 3.25 -11.58 -23.24
N GLU A 210 3.06 -11.09 -22.01
CA GLU A 210 4.17 -10.57 -21.19
C GLU A 210 5.19 -11.65 -20.81
N VAL A 211 4.76 -12.90 -20.56
CA VAL A 211 5.67 -14.05 -20.36
C VAL A 211 6.57 -14.24 -21.59
N LYS A 212 5.98 -14.26 -22.79
CA LYS A 212 6.73 -14.42 -24.05
C LYS A 212 7.73 -13.29 -24.24
N LYS A 213 7.30 -12.03 -24.04
CA LYS A 213 8.18 -10.86 -24.15
C LYS A 213 9.36 -10.94 -23.18
N ALA A 214 9.11 -11.25 -21.91
CA ALA A 214 10.18 -11.35 -20.90
C ALA A 214 11.21 -12.43 -21.26
N LYS A 215 10.78 -13.59 -21.77
CA LYS A 215 11.67 -14.66 -22.28
C LYS A 215 12.50 -14.17 -23.46
N VAL A 216 11.88 -13.54 -24.46
CA VAL A 216 12.58 -12.99 -25.64
C VAL A 216 13.59 -11.91 -25.24
N TYR A 217 13.24 -10.99 -24.33
CA TYR A 217 14.16 -9.94 -23.90
C TYR A 217 15.37 -10.51 -23.15
N ARG A 218 15.16 -11.52 -22.31
CA ARG A 218 16.24 -12.25 -21.64
C ARG A 218 17.16 -12.95 -22.63
N ASP A 219 16.61 -13.66 -23.59
CA ASP A 219 17.37 -14.48 -24.53
C ASP A 219 18.17 -13.62 -25.53
N ASN A 220 17.75 -12.37 -25.75
CA ASN A 220 18.43 -11.39 -26.60
C ASN A 220 19.50 -10.54 -25.87
N LEU A 221 19.77 -10.79 -24.58
CA LEU A 221 20.83 -10.08 -23.85
C LEU A 221 22.21 -10.44 -24.42
N LYS A 222 22.97 -9.42 -24.85
CA LYS A 222 24.29 -9.56 -25.47
C LYS A 222 25.36 -10.00 -24.46
#